data_AF-A0A940DKC9-F1
#
_entry.id   AF-A0A940DKC9-F1
#
_cell.length_a   1.000
_cell.length_b   1.000
_cell.length_c   1.000
_cell.angle_alpha   90.00
_cell.angle_beta   90.00
_cell.angle_gamma   90.00
#
_symmetry.space_group_name_H-M   'P 1'
#
loop_
_entity.id
_entity.type
_entity.pdbx_description
1 polymer ?
#
loop_
_entity_poly.entity_id
_entity_poly.type
_entity_poly.pdbx_seq_one_letter_code
_entity_poly.pdbx_strand_id
1 'polypeptide(L)'
;MKCSKFFVSLFVASLCVIAANAQKEIPDSTELLFDSNGSFTRVVATPNEVKAKIITKNPMIDDVVWRKSVLRIIDLREQANRPLYYPYTDLEPEGQKNLFSIMFANFLDGKLVGYKSQSNPEQTFVPRFAPENKVDVETFVNEKGLAYLESTYDKVNYITPGVVKYYIQEVWWFDKKTSTFDNKILAIAPLYDKKYGTEDVETGVWFWFPFEKLRPFLQEEFIKLNGRNVAPLVNFDEFFITRQFYSYIVKDYDLESKDVDKGIEDPDFIKQEQERIENDISNFEQDLWSY
;
A
#
# COMPACT_ATOMS: atom_id res chain seq x y z
N MET A 1 57.03 -71.36 42.82
CA MET A 1 58.01 -70.67 43.69
C MET A 1 58.10 -69.20 43.28
N LYS A 2 57.80 -68.29 44.23
CA LYS A 2 58.28 -66.90 44.40
C LYS A 2 58.13 -65.90 43.22
N CYS A 3 57.28 -64.87 43.38
CA CYS A 3 57.63 -63.47 43.78
C CYS A 3 58.12 -62.62 42.57
N SER A 4 57.81 -61.33 42.37
CA SER A 4 56.93 -60.33 42.97
C SER A 4 56.98 -59.06 42.08
N LYS A 5 55.97 -58.18 42.20
CA LYS A 5 55.97 -56.70 42.04
C LYS A 5 56.06 -56.05 40.63
N PHE A 6 55.11 -55.14 40.38
CA PHE A 6 55.22 -53.67 40.16
C PHE A 6 54.11 -53.19 39.20
N PHE A 7 53.00 -52.61 39.69
CA PHE A 7 52.72 -51.16 39.88
C PHE A 7 52.59 -50.30 38.59
N VAL A 8 51.32 -50.01 38.24
CA VAL A 8 50.70 -48.71 37.83
C VAL A 8 51.20 -47.95 36.58
N SER A 9 50.31 -47.82 35.58
CA SER A 9 49.89 -46.57 34.90
C SER A 9 48.67 -46.88 34.01
N LEU A 10 47.46 -46.37 34.26
CA LEU A 10 46.89 -45.04 34.03
C LEU A 10 46.77 -44.65 32.54
N PHE A 11 45.57 -44.76 31.96
CA PHE A 11 44.91 -43.68 31.19
C PHE A 11 43.43 -44.04 30.98
N VAL A 12 42.55 -43.43 31.78
CA VAL A 12 41.09 -43.47 31.62
C VAL A 12 40.72 -42.40 30.59
N ALA A 13 39.99 -42.80 29.56
CA ALA A 13 39.48 -41.92 28.51
C ALA A 13 38.50 -40.90 29.11
N SER A 14 38.90 -39.63 29.12
CA SER A 14 38.04 -38.49 29.40
C SER A 14 37.16 -38.21 28.18
N LEU A 15 35.92 -38.73 28.19
CA LEU A 15 34.85 -38.20 27.35
C LEU A 15 34.43 -36.82 27.90
N CYS A 16 34.86 -35.77 27.21
CA CYS A 16 34.36 -34.41 27.44
C CYS A 16 32.85 -34.36 27.19
N VAL A 17 32.09 -34.14 28.25
CA VAL A 17 30.71 -33.65 28.18
C VAL A 17 30.78 -32.19 27.73
N ILE A 18 30.47 -31.92 26.47
CA ILE A 18 30.25 -30.55 26.00
C ILE A 18 28.90 -30.11 26.55
N ALA A 19 28.96 -29.21 27.54
CA ALA A 19 27.79 -28.50 28.03
C ALA A 19 27.19 -27.68 26.88
N ALA A 20 25.93 -27.94 26.57
CA ALA A 20 25.14 -27.10 25.68
C ALA A 20 24.96 -25.72 26.34
N ASN A 21 25.65 -24.71 25.82
CA ASN A 21 25.33 -23.31 26.11
C ASN A 21 24.02 -22.99 25.40
N ALA A 22 22.91 -23.05 26.14
CA ALA A 22 21.67 -22.40 25.74
C ALA A 22 21.89 -20.88 25.84
N GLN A 23 22.37 -20.29 24.75
CA GLN A 23 22.43 -18.84 24.59
C GLN A 23 20.99 -18.36 24.49
N LYS A 24 20.49 -17.77 25.56
CA LYS A 24 19.19 -17.11 25.60
C LYS A 24 19.30 -15.92 24.64
N GLU A 25 18.74 -16.04 23.44
CA GLU A 25 18.68 -14.93 22.49
C GLU A 25 18.03 -13.74 23.18
N ILE A 26 18.79 -12.66 23.31
CA ILE A 26 18.28 -11.38 23.78
C ILE A 26 17.40 -10.88 22.62
N PRO A 27 16.10 -10.61 22.82
CA PRO A 27 15.28 -10.06 21.75
C PRO A 27 15.93 -8.78 21.24
N ASP A 28 16.01 -8.65 19.91
CA ASP A 28 16.63 -7.52 19.26
C ASP A 28 16.00 -6.22 19.78
N SER A 29 16.81 -5.30 20.28
CA SER A 29 16.36 -4.10 20.98
C SER A 29 15.58 -3.14 20.07
N THR A 30 15.62 -3.39 18.76
CA THR A 30 14.84 -2.71 17.72
C THR A 30 13.34 -3.02 17.77
N GLU A 31 12.94 -4.12 18.42
CA GLU A 31 11.53 -4.52 18.60
C GLU A 31 10.93 -4.10 19.94
N LEU A 32 11.77 -3.68 20.90
CA LEU A 32 11.33 -3.26 22.23
C LEU A 32 11.02 -1.76 22.25
N LEU A 33 9.98 -1.38 23.00
CA LEU A 33 9.57 0.04 23.15
C LEU A 33 10.67 0.94 23.74
N PHE A 34 11.57 0.34 24.52
CA PHE A 34 12.69 1.02 25.17
C PHE A 34 14.01 0.35 24.81
N ASP A 35 15.03 1.16 24.52
CA ASP A 35 16.39 0.68 24.32
C ASP A 35 17.05 0.28 25.66
N SER A 36 18.27 -0.26 25.60
CA SER A 36 19.03 -0.64 26.81
C SER A 36 19.30 0.51 27.77
N ASN A 37 19.10 1.75 27.32
CA ASN A 37 19.29 2.97 28.09
C ASN A 37 17.96 3.56 28.60
N GLY A 38 16.82 2.87 28.37
CA GLY A 38 15.50 3.30 28.80
C GLY A 38 14.89 4.44 27.98
N SER A 39 15.49 4.79 26.83
CA SER A 39 14.95 5.77 25.89
C SER A 39 14.02 5.09 24.89
N PHE A 40 13.08 5.85 24.32
CA PHE A 40 12.18 5.32 23.29
C PHE A 40 12.99 4.84 22.08
N THR A 41 12.82 3.57 21.71
CA THR A 41 13.40 3.03 20.50
C THR A 41 12.74 3.72 19.30
N ARG A 42 13.49 4.57 18.59
CA ARG A 42 13.05 5.06 17.28
C ARG A 42 13.15 3.86 16.33
N VAL A 43 12.01 3.34 15.90
CA VAL A 43 11.96 2.31 14.86
C VAL A 43 12.49 2.93 13.57
N VAL A 44 13.81 2.82 13.37
CA VAL A 44 14.45 3.05 12.08
C VAL A 44 14.47 1.69 11.42
N ALA A 45 13.32 1.27 10.88
CA ALA A 45 13.27 0.04 10.12
C ALA A 45 14.31 0.17 8.99
N THR A 46 15.32 -0.71 8.98
CA THR A 46 16.30 -0.66 7.91
C THR A 46 15.60 -1.09 6.60
N PRO A 47 15.86 -0.45 5.44
CA PRO A 47 15.17 -0.78 4.19
C PRO A 47 15.25 -2.26 3.77
N ASN A 48 16.23 -3.01 4.31
CA ASN A 48 16.41 -4.43 4.02
C ASN A 48 15.54 -5.36 4.88
N GLU A 49 15.18 -4.98 6.10
CA GLU A 49 14.26 -5.76 6.96
C GLU A 49 12.80 -5.56 6.53
N VAL A 50 12.45 -4.35 6.08
CA VAL A 50 11.11 -4.01 5.58
C VAL A 50 10.75 -4.84 4.33
N LYS A 51 11.72 -5.05 3.42
CA LYS A 51 11.52 -5.84 2.19
C LYS A 51 11.04 -7.28 2.42
N ALA A 52 11.24 -7.85 3.61
CA ALA A 52 10.95 -9.25 3.89
C ALA A 52 9.46 -9.54 4.18
N LYS A 53 8.57 -8.55 4.29
CA LYS A 53 7.15 -8.74 4.70
C LYS A 53 6.09 -8.31 3.69
N ILE A 54 6.41 -8.20 2.40
CA ILE A 54 5.38 -8.00 1.34
C ILE A 54 4.72 -9.35 1.05
N ILE A 55 3.59 -9.63 1.71
CA ILE A 55 2.76 -10.79 1.34
C ILE A 55 1.91 -10.39 0.13
N THR A 56 2.15 -11.03 -1.01
CA THR A 56 1.33 -10.86 -2.22
C THR A 56 0.57 -12.14 -2.48
N LYS A 57 -0.75 -12.10 -2.31
CA LYS A 57 -1.63 -13.21 -2.70
C LYS A 57 -1.72 -13.28 -4.23
N ASN A 58 -1.57 -14.48 -4.77
CA ASN A 58 -1.65 -14.74 -6.21
C ASN A 58 -2.17 -16.17 -6.44
N PRO A 59 -3.49 -16.38 -6.50
CA PRO A 59 -4.08 -17.71 -6.72
C PRO A 59 -3.79 -18.22 -8.14
N MET A 60 -3.90 -19.54 -8.36
CA MET A 60 -3.92 -20.08 -9.71
C MET A 60 -5.25 -19.72 -10.38
N ILE A 61 -5.22 -19.41 -11.67
CA ILE A 61 -6.43 -19.02 -12.42
C ILE A 61 -7.49 -20.12 -12.35
N ASP A 62 -7.09 -21.39 -12.43
CA ASP A 62 -8.00 -22.54 -12.37
C ASP A 62 -8.62 -22.76 -10.98
N ASP A 63 -8.00 -22.19 -9.93
CA ASP A 63 -8.49 -22.23 -8.55
C ASP A 63 -9.50 -21.12 -8.24
N VAL A 64 -9.54 -20.07 -9.08
CA VAL A 64 -10.49 -18.97 -8.95
C VAL A 64 -11.81 -19.33 -9.62
N VAL A 65 -12.85 -19.56 -8.81
CA VAL A 65 -14.20 -19.92 -9.32
C VAL A 65 -15.12 -18.72 -9.46
N TRP A 66 -14.82 -17.64 -8.74
CA TRP A 66 -15.52 -16.37 -8.84
C TRP A 66 -14.51 -15.24 -8.72
N ARG A 67 -14.69 -14.19 -9.51
CA ARG A 67 -13.95 -12.95 -9.40
C ARG A 67 -14.87 -11.78 -9.69
N LYS A 68 -14.55 -10.62 -9.12
CA LYS A 68 -15.17 -9.35 -9.45
C LYS A 68 -14.13 -8.24 -9.47
N SER A 69 -14.01 -7.54 -10.60
CA SER A 69 -13.15 -6.36 -10.67
C SER A 69 -13.98 -5.08 -10.61
N VAL A 70 -13.56 -4.15 -9.75
CA VAL A 70 -14.25 -2.88 -9.51
C VAL A 70 -13.28 -1.70 -9.51
N LEU A 71 -13.79 -0.54 -9.89
CA LEU A 71 -13.14 0.75 -9.68
C LEU A 71 -13.76 1.40 -8.44
N ARG A 72 -12.92 1.81 -7.49
CA ARG A 72 -13.34 2.51 -6.28
C ARG A 72 -12.74 3.91 -6.23
N ILE A 73 -13.45 4.83 -5.60
CA ILE A 73 -12.95 6.15 -5.22
C ILE A 73 -12.69 6.17 -3.72
N ILE A 74 -11.51 6.63 -3.34
CA ILE A 74 -11.22 7.14 -2.00
C ILE A 74 -11.34 8.66 -2.06
N ASP A 75 -12.30 9.22 -1.32
CA ASP A 75 -12.48 10.67 -1.20
C ASP A 75 -11.70 11.20 0.01
N LEU A 76 -10.82 12.18 -0.19
CA LEU A 76 -10.01 12.75 0.89
C LEU A 76 -10.80 13.71 1.79
N ARG A 77 -12.04 14.06 1.42
CA ARG A 77 -12.93 14.82 2.31
C ARG A 77 -13.43 13.97 3.47
N GLU A 78 -13.40 12.65 3.32
CA GLU A 78 -13.89 11.71 4.31
C GLU A 78 -12.94 11.59 5.50
N GLN A 79 -13.49 11.62 6.70
CA GLN A 79 -12.70 11.59 7.93
C GLN A 79 -11.86 10.31 8.07
N ALA A 80 -12.40 9.17 7.64
CA ALA A 80 -11.70 7.89 7.63
C ALA A 80 -10.42 7.93 6.76
N ASN A 81 -10.39 8.80 5.74
CA ASN A 81 -9.28 8.92 4.78
C ASN A 81 -8.26 9.98 5.19
N ARG A 82 -8.43 10.61 6.36
CA ARG A 82 -7.46 11.57 6.92
C ARG A 82 -6.00 11.13 6.92
N PRO A 83 -5.69 9.86 7.23
CA PRO A 83 -4.34 9.33 7.11
C PRO A 83 -3.63 9.57 5.77
N LEU A 84 -4.39 9.69 4.67
CA LEU A 84 -3.83 9.68 3.31
C LEU A 84 -3.31 11.05 2.86
N TYR A 85 -3.86 12.15 3.37
CA TYR A 85 -3.47 13.50 2.98
C TYR A 85 -2.67 14.24 4.06
N TYR A 86 -2.67 13.77 5.30
CA TYR A 86 -1.88 14.37 6.37
C TYR A 86 -0.40 13.96 6.25
N PRO A 87 0.58 14.86 6.46
CA PRO A 87 0.45 16.27 6.85
C PRO A 87 0.09 17.21 5.68
N TYR A 88 -0.53 18.34 6.02
CA TYR A 88 -0.92 19.41 5.08
C TYR A 88 0.16 20.47 4.84
N THR A 89 1.23 20.47 5.65
CA THR A 89 2.33 21.44 5.57
C THR A 89 3.33 21.06 4.49
N ASP A 90 4.14 22.03 4.05
CA ASP A 90 5.26 21.80 3.14
C ASP A 90 6.12 20.63 3.65
N LEU A 91 6.33 19.67 2.78
CA LEU A 91 7.04 18.45 3.08
C LEU A 91 8.52 18.74 3.04
N GLU A 92 9.20 18.40 4.13
CA GLU A 92 10.65 18.41 4.20
C GLU A 92 11.21 17.06 3.71
N PRO A 93 12.44 17.02 3.15
CA PRO A 93 13.06 15.78 2.67
C PRO A 93 13.18 14.68 3.73
N GLU A 94 13.44 15.08 4.97
CA GLU A 94 13.55 14.22 6.16
C GLU A 94 12.25 14.22 6.98
N GLY A 95 11.29 15.03 6.54
CA GLY A 95 9.97 15.16 7.11
C GLY A 95 9.04 14.03 6.67
N GLN A 96 7.88 14.00 7.30
CA GLN A 96 6.90 12.96 7.03
C GLN A 96 6.11 13.28 5.78
N LYS A 97 5.78 12.24 5.01
CA LYS A 97 5.13 12.38 3.71
C LYS A 97 3.69 11.90 3.76
N ASN A 98 2.82 12.59 3.04
CA ASN A 98 1.48 12.07 2.73
C ASN A 98 1.55 11.08 1.56
N LEU A 99 0.46 10.36 1.29
CA LEU A 99 0.44 9.31 0.26
C LEU A 99 0.82 9.85 -1.13
N PHE A 100 0.23 11.00 -1.52
CA PHE A 100 0.51 11.60 -2.82
C PHE A 100 1.99 11.88 -3.00
N SER A 101 2.63 12.36 -1.95
CA SER A 101 4.02 12.80 -1.99
C SER A 101 4.98 11.63 -2.04
N ILE A 102 4.65 10.52 -1.38
CA ILE A 102 5.39 9.26 -1.54
C ILE A 102 5.32 8.82 -3.00
N MET A 103 4.12 8.80 -3.60
CA MET A 103 3.94 8.39 -4.99
C MET A 103 4.65 9.33 -5.96
N PHE A 104 4.48 10.64 -5.78
CA PHE A 104 4.90 11.66 -6.72
C PHE A 104 6.40 11.95 -6.63
N ALA A 105 6.99 11.98 -5.44
CA ALA A 105 8.44 12.10 -5.29
C ALA A 105 9.17 10.91 -5.93
N ASN A 106 8.70 9.68 -5.69
CA ASN A 106 9.29 8.50 -6.32
C ASN A 106 9.08 8.45 -7.85
N PHE A 107 7.98 9.05 -8.34
CA PHE A 107 7.77 9.23 -9.78
C PHE A 107 8.76 10.22 -10.39
N LEU A 108 8.93 11.39 -9.76
CA LEU A 108 9.87 12.43 -10.21
C LEU A 108 11.33 11.94 -10.15
N ASP A 109 11.67 11.13 -9.15
CA ASP A 109 12.98 10.47 -9.02
C ASP A 109 13.20 9.33 -10.05
N GLY A 110 12.18 8.98 -10.85
CA GLY A 110 12.22 7.88 -11.81
C GLY A 110 12.21 6.46 -11.20
N LYS A 111 12.03 6.35 -9.88
CA LYS A 111 11.93 5.07 -9.15
C LYS A 111 10.58 4.38 -9.37
N LEU A 112 9.53 5.17 -9.58
CA LEU A 112 8.18 4.71 -9.84
C LEU A 112 7.72 5.19 -11.22
N VAL A 113 7.08 4.31 -12.00
CA VAL A 113 6.60 4.65 -13.35
C VAL A 113 5.10 4.87 -13.33
N GLY A 114 4.66 6.05 -13.78
CA GLY A 114 3.25 6.38 -13.99
C GLY A 114 2.78 5.98 -15.39
N TYR A 115 1.53 5.53 -15.50
CA TYR A 115 0.89 5.15 -16.76
C TYR A 115 -0.38 5.94 -17.01
N LYS A 116 -0.58 6.42 -18.23
CA LYS A 116 -1.77 7.20 -18.59
C LYS A 116 -2.31 6.73 -19.94
N SER A 117 -3.61 6.45 -20.00
CA SER A 117 -4.28 6.09 -21.24
C SER A 117 -4.48 7.34 -22.11
N GLN A 118 -4.05 7.30 -23.37
CA GLN A 118 -4.34 8.38 -24.31
C GLN A 118 -5.77 8.30 -24.88
N SER A 119 -6.32 7.10 -24.96
CA SER A 119 -7.65 6.85 -25.53
C SER A 119 -8.80 7.04 -24.54
N ASN A 120 -8.51 7.07 -23.23
CA ASN A 120 -9.51 7.25 -22.18
C ASN A 120 -9.15 8.46 -21.29
N PRO A 121 -9.56 9.69 -21.64
CA PRO A 121 -9.22 10.90 -20.89
C PRO A 121 -9.64 10.87 -19.42
N GLU A 122 -10.78 10.25 -19.10
CA GLU A 122 -11.31 10.12 -17.74
C GLU A 122 -10.51 9.12 -16.89
N GLN A 123 -9.69 8.27 -17.53
CA GLN A 123 -8.89 7.22 -16.90
C GLN A 123 -9.71 6.25 -16.03
N THR A 124 -11.00 6.08 -16.33
CA THR A 124 -11.91 5.09 -15.71
C THR A 124 -11.54 3.63 -15.98
N PHE A 125 -10.48 3.38 -16.75
CA PHE A 125 -9.87 2.07 -16.95
C PHE A 125 -8.37 2.21 -16.73
N VAL A 126 -7.79 1.23 -16.03
CA VAL A 126 -6.34 1.16 -15.86
C VAL A 126 -5.72 0.82 -17.22
N PRO A 127 -4.79 1.65 -17.74
CA PRO A 127 -4.11 1.36 -18.99
C PRO A 127 -3.25 0.11 -18.83
N ARG A 128 -3.00 -0.58 -19.94
CA ARG A 128 -1.98 -1.63 -19.96
C ARG A 128 -0.64 -1.01 -19.54
N PHE A 129 0.05 -1.66 -18.60
CA PHE A 129 1.39 -1.28 -18.15
C PHE A 129 2.45 -1.62 -19.20
N ALA A 130 2.37 -0.93 -20.33
CA ALA A 130 3.22 -1.10 -21.49
C ALA A 130 3.93 0.22 -21.82
N PRO A 131 5.08 0.18 -22.51
CA PRO A 131 5.86 1.38 -22.84
C PRO A 131 5.04 2.50 -23.50
N GLU A 132 4.03 2.17 -24.30
CA GLU A 132 3.20 3.17 -25.02
C GLU A 132 2.41 4.10 -24.08
N ASN A 133 2.04 3.61 -22.90
CA ASN A 133 1.24 4.34 -21.92
C ASN A 133 2.10 4.98 -20.82
N LYS A 134 3.43 4.84 -20.88
CA LYS A 134 4.32 5.41 -19.86
C LYS A 134 4.31 6.93 -19.93
N VAL A 135 4.22 7.56 -18.78
CA VAL A 135 4.38 9.01 -18.66
C VAL A 135 5.86 9.32 -18.53
N ASP A 136 6.37 10.15 -19.44
CA ASP A 136 7.72 10.68 -19.36
C ASP A 136 7.80 11.82 -18.34
N VAL A 137 8.75 11.73 -17.42
CA VAL A 137 8.87 12.66 -16.28
C VAL A 137 9.27 14.06 -16.75
N GLU A 138 10.22 14.17 -17.67
CA GLU A 138 10.71 15.46 -18.16
C GLU A 138 9.61 16.20 -18.94
N THR A 139 8.93 15.49 -19.84
CA THR A 139 7.79 16.01 -20.60
C THR A 139 6.70 16.48 -19.64
N PHE A 140 6.36 15.67 -18.63
CA PHE A 140 5.35 16.02 -17.64
C PHE A 140 5.71 17.29 -16.84
N VAL A 141 6.96 17.39 -16.36
CA VAL A 141 7.45 18.55 -15.59
C VAL A 141 7.38 19.82 -16.43
N ASN A 142 7.72 19.74 -17.72
CA ASN A 142 7.65 20.86 -18.64
C ASN A 142 6.20 21.27 -18.95
N GLU A 143 5.32 20.32 -19.26
CA GLU A 143 3.90 20.58 -19.54
C GLU A 143 3.16 21.23 -18.36
N LYS A 144 3.54 20.85 -17.14
CA LYS A 144 2.96 21.40 -15.91
C LYS A 144 3.66 22.65 -15.41
N GLY A 145 4.66 23.13 -16.14
CA GLY A 145 5.41 24.34 -15.79
C GLY A 145 6.16 24.20 -14.47
N LEU A 146 6.55 22.99 -14.07
CA LEU A 146 7.24 22.72 -12.80
C LEU A 146 8.77 22.85 -12.91
N ALA A 147 9.27 23.10 -14.12
CA ALA A 147 10.70 23.15 -14.42
C ALA A 147 11.45 24.29 -13.70
N TYR A 148 10.75 25.34 -13.26
CA TYR A 148 11.36 26.45 -12.51
C TYR A 148 11.69 26.08 -11.05
N LEU A 149 11.12 25.00 -10.53
CA LEU A 149 11.37 24.51 -9.18
C LEU A 149 12.61 23.61 -9.21
N GLU A 150 13.59 23.89 -8.35
CA GLU A 150 14.86 23.16 -8.35
C GLU A 150 14.69 21.78 -7.68
N SER A 151 14.11 21.73 -6.47
CA SER A 151 13.96 20.49 -5.72
C SER A 151 12.80 19.63 -6.22
N THR A 152 12.88 18.31 -6.03
CA THR A 152 11.76 17.37 -6.18
C THR A 152 10.64 17.72 -5.18
N TYR A 153 11.01 18.07 -3.94
CA TYR A 153 10.04 18.36 -2.88
C TYR A 153 9.26 19.64 -3.14
N ASP A 154 9.88 20.66 -3.72
CA ASP A 154 9.18 21.89 -4.08
C ASP A 154 8.11 21.61 -5.16
N LYS A 155 8.43 20.77 -6.16
CA LYS A 155 7.46 20.34 -7.18
C LYS A 155 6.29 19.57 -6.57
N VAL A 156 6.57 18.71 -5.58
CA VAL A 156 5.56 17.94 -4.86
C VAL A 156 4.67 18.88 -4.04
N ASN A 157 5.24 19.78 -3.24
CA ASN A 157 4.51 20.73 -2.40
C ASN A 157 3.63 21.66 -3.24
N TYR A 158 4.07 22.03 -4.44
CA TYR A 158 3.27 22.83 -5.37
C TYR A 158 1.99 22.11 -5.84
N ILE A 159 2.05 20.81 -6.13
CA ILE A 159 0.91 20.05 -6.68
C ILE A 159 0.00 19.47 -5.60
N THR A 160 0.58 19.09 -4.46
CA THR A 160 -0.10 18.37 -3.38
C THR A 160 -1.44 18.98 -2.96
N PRO A 161 -1.57 20.32 -2.80
CA PRO A 161 -2.84 20.94 -2.40
C PRO A 161 -4.00 20.69 -3.38
N GLY A 162 -3.70 20.42 -4.65
CA GLY A 162 -4.72 20.16 -5.67
C GLY A 162 -5.29 18.74 -5.63
N VAL A 163 -4.72 17.83 -4.84
CA VAL A 163 -5.13 16.41 -4.81
C VAL A 163 -6.34 16.21 -3.90
N VAL A 164 -7.40 15.65 -4.45
CA VAL A 164 -8.72 15.58 -3.78
C VAL A 164 -9.23 14.15 -3.57
N LYS A 165 -8.88 13.21 -4.46
CA LYS A 165 -9.40 11.84 -4.44
C LYS A 165 -8.34 10.86 -4.94
N TYR A 166 -8.57 9.56 -4.77
CA TYR A 166 -7.81 8.50 -5.43
C TYR A 166 -8.74 7.51 -6.11
N TYR A 167 -8.39 7.12 -7.34
CA TYR A 167 -8.95 5.92 -7.95
C TYR A 167 -8.15 4.70 -7.52
N ILE A 168 -8.86 3.63 -7.20
CA ILE A 168 -8.29 2.33 -6.90
C ILE A 168 -8.98 1.29 -7.75
N GLN A 169 -8.22 0.57 -8.56
CA GLN A 169 -8.73 -0.65 -9.19
C GLN A 169 -8.47 -1.82 -8.28
N GLU A 170 -9.54 -2.54 -7.95
CA GLU A 170 -9.53 -3.68 -7.04
C GLU A 170 -10.12 -4.91 -7.72
N VAL A 171 -9.61 -6.08 -7.34
CA VAL A 171 -10.16 -7.38 -7.72
C VAL A 171 -10.45 -8.17 -6.45
N TRP A 172 -11.67 -8.67 -6.37
CA TRP A 172 -12.14 -9.64 -5.39
C TRP A 172 -12.18 -11.01 -6.03
N TRP A 173 -11.81 -12.06 -5.31
CA TRP A 173 -11.91 -13.42 -5.82
C TRP A 173 -12.16 -14.43 -4.70
N PHE A 174 -12.72 -15.57 -5.08
CA PHE A 174 -12.81 -16.74 -4.23
C PHE A 174 -11.93 -17.85 -4.77
N ASP A 175 -11.00 -18.31 -3.94
CA ASP A 175 -10.11 -19.43 -4.22
C ASP A 175 -10.73 -20.72 -3.64
N LYS A 176 -11.12 -21.66 -4.50
CA LYS A 176 -11.76 -22.92 -4.07
C LYS A 176 -10.80 -23.83 -3.29
N LYS A 177 -9.49 -23.72 -3.54
CA LYS A 177 -8.48 -24.61 -2.98
C LYS A 177 -8.19 -24.25 -1.53
N THR A 178 -8.11 -22.95 -1.24
CA THR A 178 -7.94 -22.45 0.13
C THR A 178 -9.27 -22.18 0.81
N SER A 179 -10.38 -22.15 0.06
CA SER A 179 -11.69 -21.70 0.53
C SER A 179 -11.62 -20.31 1.15
N THR A 180 -10.83 -19.41 0.55
CA THR A 180 -10.66 -18.03 1.03
C THR A 180 -11.25 -17.04 0.04
N PHE A 181 -11.95 -16.06 0.60
CA PHE A 181 -12.39 -14.86 -0.12
C PHE A 181 -11.38 -13.76 0.12
N ASP A 182 -10.80 -13.22 -0.94
CA ASP A 182 -9.69 -12.28 -0.85
C ASP A 182 -9.81 -11.16 -1.87
N ASN A 183 -9.16 -10.03 -1.56
CA ASN A 183 -9.12 -8.85 -2.39
C ASN A 183 -7.68 -8.40 -2.66
N LYS A 184 -7.49 -7.68 -3.76
CA LYS A 184 -6.20 -7.13 -4.16
C LYS A 184 -6.38 -5.84 -4.95
N ILE A 185 -5.64 -4.82 -4.53
CA ILE A 185 -5.49 -3.59 -5.29
C ILE A 185 -4.50 -3.82 -6.43
N LEU A 186 -4.94 -3.57 -7.66
CA LEU A 186 -4.10 -3.68 -8.85
C LEU A 186 -3.33 -2.38 -9.11
N ALA A 187 -4.02 -1.26 -8.99
CA ALA A 187 -3.48 0.05 -9.33
C ALA A 187 -4.16 1.16 -8.53
N ILE A 188 -3.44 2.26 -8.36
CA ILE A 188 -3.93 3.48 -7.72
C ILE A 188 -3.58 4.69 -8.59
N ALA A 189 -4.49 5.67 -8.70
CA ALA A 189 -4.25 6.92 -9.39
C ALA A 189 -4.71 8.12 -8.54
N PRO A 190 -3.88 9.16 -8.36
CA PRO A 190 -4.31 10.39 -7.70
C PRO A 190 -5.16 11.24 -8.64
N LEU A 191 -6.21 11.82 -8.07
CA LEU A 191 -7.14 12.74 -8.74
C LEU A 191 -6.92 14.15 -8.19
N TYR A 192 -6.91 15.12 -9.08
CA TYR A 192 -6.77 16.52 -8.75
C TYR A 192 -7.97 17.34 -9.20
N ASP A 193 -8.19 18.46 -8.52
CA ASP A 193 -9.14 19.46 -8.96
C ASP A 193 -8.51 20.32 -10.06
N LYS A 194 -9.06 20.25 -11.28
CA LYS A 194 -8.61 21.04 -12.43
C LYS A 194 -8.90 22.53 -12.24
N LYS A 195 -9.93 22.87 -11.48
CA LYS A 195 -10.34 24.25 -11.20
C LYS A 195 -10.10 24.61 -9.74
N TYR A 196 -8.98 24.13 -9.19
CA TYR A 196 -8.55 24.41 -7.83
C TYR A 196 -8.65 25.92 -7.52
N GLY A 197 -9.44 26.27 -6.49
CA GLY A 197 -9.69 27.66 -6.09
C GLY A 197 -10.97 28.29 -6.66
N THR A 198 -11.77 27.56 -7.44
CA THR A 198 -13.12 27.98 -7.86
C THR A 198 -14.20 27.18 -7.12
N GLU A 199 -15.45 27.62 -7.17
CA GLU A 199 -16.59 26.89 -6.55
C GLU A 199 -16.93 25.58 -7.30
N ASP A 200 -16.61 25.51 -8.59
CA ASP A 200 -16.81 24.32 -9.42
C ASP A 200 -15.66 23.33 -9.22
N VAL A 201 -15.97 22.15 -8.71
CA VAL A 201 -14.98 21.06 -8.62
C VAL A 201 -15.04 20.24 -9.91
N GLU A 202 -13.99 20.33 -10.73
CA GLU A 202 -13.83 19.47 -11.90
C GLU A 202 -12.64 18.54 -11.69
N THR A 203 -12.89 17.24 -11.62
CA THR A 203 -11.82 16.29 -11.28
C THR A 203 -11.07 15.81 -12.52
N GLY A 204 -9.74 15.77 -12.45
CA GLY A 204 -8.86 15.17 -13.43
C GLY A 204 -7.99 14.08 -12.82
N VAL A 205 -7.51 13.14 -13.64
CA VAL A 205 -6.62 12.06 -13.19
C VAL A 205 -5.19 12.35 -13.63
N TRP A 206 -4.24 12.20 -12.72
CA TRP A 206 -2.81 12.32 -13.03
C TRP A 206 -2.34 11.17 -13.91
N PHE A 207 -2.11 10.01 -13.29
CA PHE A 207 -1.67 8.75 -13.91
C PHE A 207 -1.89 7.58 -12.93
N TRP A 208 -1.95 6.38 -13.48
CA TRP A 208 -2.03 5.12 -12.77
C TRP A 208 -0.67 4.59 -12.37
N PHE A 209 -0.57 4.11 -11.14
CA PHE A 209 0.59 3.38 -10.63
C PHE A 209 0.22 1.93 -10.35
N PRO A 210 1.02 0.95 -10.84
CA PRO A 210 0.86 -0.44 -10.43
C PRO A 210 1.10 -0.55 -8.92
N PHE A 211 0.11 -1.05 -8.18
CA PHE A 211 0.16 -1.03 -6.73
C PHE A 211 1.34 -1.86 -6.19
N GLU A 212 1.61 -3.03 -6.77
CA GLU A 212 2.77 -3.88 -6.42
C GLU A 212 4.13 -3.17 -6.53
N LYS A 213 4.27 -2.20 -7.45
CA LYS A 213 5.50 -1.40 -7.58
C LYS A 213 5.56 -0.26 -6.58
N LEU A 214 4.41 0.16 -6.06
CA LEU A 214 4.28 1.18 -5.05
C LEU A 214 4.52 0.62 -3.63
N ARG A 215 4.12 -0.63 -3.36
CA ARG A 215 4.20 -1.26 -2.01
C ARG A 215 5.52 -1.07 -1.27
N PRO A 216 6.71 -1.26 -1.88
CA PRO A 216 7.98 -1.07 -1.16
C PRO A 216 8.13 0.33 -0.56
N PHE A 217 7.68 1.36 -1.29
CA PHE A 217 7.74 2.75 -0.81
C PHE A 217 6.69 3.04 0.27
N LEU A 218 5.56 2.32 0.26
CA LEU A 218 4.52 2.45 1.28
C LEU A 218 4.90 1.77 2.61
N GLN A 219 5.77 0.77 2.58
CA GLN A 219 6.22 0.10 3.80
C GLN A 219 7.28 0.90 4.57
N GLU A 220 8.06 1.73 3.88
CA GLU A 220 9.08 2.60 4.47
C GLU A 220 8.48 3.79 5.22
N GLU A 221 7.20 4.12 4.97
CA GLU A 221 6.56 5.33 5.46
C GLU A 221 5.36 5.01 6.37
N PHE A 222 5.37 5.57 7.58
CA PHE A 222 4.40 5.27 8.64
C PHE A 222 3.27 6.33 8.76
N ILE A 223 2.04 5.87 9.03
CA ILE A 223 0.85 6.73 9.14
C ILE A 223 0.72 7.36 10.52
N LYS A 224 0.46 8.68 10.57
CA LYS A 224 0.05 9.35 11.80
C LYS A 224 -1.44 9.18 12.11
N LEU A 225 -1.73 8.30 13.06
CA LEU A 225 -3.05 8.17 13.69
C LEU A 225 -3.23 9.24 14.79
N ASN A 226 -3.43 10.50 14.38
CA ASN A 226 -3.73 11.67 15.22
C ASN A 226 -2.60 12.10 16.19
N GLY A 227 -2.43 13.42 16.36
CA GLY A 227 -1.38 14.02 17.21
C GLY A 227 -1.47 13.76 18.72
N ARG A 228 -2.21 12.73 19.17
CA ARG A 228 -2.31 12.31 20.57
C ARG A 228 -1.56 11.02 20.88
N ASN A 229 -1.12 10.25 19.88
CA ASN A 229 -0.29 9.06 20.07
C ASN A 229 1.01 9.17 19.24
N VAL A 230 2.15 8.94 19.90
CA VAL A 230 3.50 9.24 19.39
C VAL A 230 4.15 8.05 18.65
N ALA A 231 3.48 6.89 18.57
CA ALA A 231 3.96 5.76 17.78
C ALA A 231 3.00 5.47 16.62
N PRO A 232 3.37 5.78 15.37
CA PRO A 232 2.64 5.27 14.23
C PRO A 232 2.94 3.77 14.09
N LEU A 233 1.97 2.93 14.44
CA LEU A 233 2.11 1.46 14.43
C LEU A 233 1.82 0.81 13.07
N VAL A 234 1.31 1.59 12.10
CA VAL A 234 0.81 1.09 10.82
C VAL A 234 1.47 1.89 9.70
N ASN A 235 2.05 1.19 8.72
CA ASN A 235 2.57 1.80 7.50
C ASN A 235 1.49 1.91 6.41
N PHE A 236 1.76 2.64 5.33
CA PHE A 236 0.77 2.80 4.27
C PHE A 236 0.38 1.48 3.60
N ASP A 237 1.33 0.53 3.47
CA ASP A 237 1.04 -0.79 2.88
C ASP A 237 0.02 -1.56 3.70
N GLU A 238 0.24 -1.68 5.01
CA GLU A 238 -0.65 -2.35 5.96
C GLU A 238 -2.01 -1.66 6.04
N PHE A 239 -2.07 -0.34 5.98
CA PHE A 239 -3.31 0.42 5.94
C PHE A 239 -4.19 0.06 4.73
N PHE A 240 -3.57 -0.13 3.55
CA PHE A 240 -4.30 -0.53 2.36
C PHE A 240 -4.71 -2.01 2.39
N ILE A 241 -3.83 -2.90 2.87
CA ILE A 241 -4.12 -4.34 2.99
C ILE A 241 -5.24 -4.60 3.98
N THR A 242 -5.23 -3.91 5.13
CA THR A 242 -6.26 -4.01 6.17
C THR A 242 -7.51 -3.17 5.86
N ARG A 243 -7.54 -2.50 4.70
CA ARG A 243 -8.64 -1.64 4.24
C ARG A 243 -9.10 -0.62 5.29
N GLN A 244 -8.16 0.04 5.97
CA GLN A 244 -8.46 1.06 6.98
C GLN A 244 -8.90 2.42 6.37
N PHE A 245 -9.52 2.40 5.20
CA PHE A 245 -9.98 3.58 4.46
C PHE A 245 -11.44 3.41 4.04
N TYR A 246 -12.12 4.54 3.87
CA TYR A 246 -13.45 4.58 3.26
C TYR A 246 -13.34 4.72 1.74
N SER A 247 -14.14 3.95 1.01
CA SER A 247 -14.26 4.05 -0.44
C SER A 247 -15.62 3.61 -0.94
N TYR A 248 -16.03 4.15 -2.09
CA TYR A 248 -17.25 3.74 -2.79
C TYR A 248 -16.94 3.27 -4.20
N ILE A 249 -17.73 2.31 -4.71
CA ILE A 249 -17.58 1.79 -6.06
C ILE A 249 -18.10 2.84 -7.06
N VAL A 250 -17.43 2.97 -8.20
CA VAL A 250 -17.91 3.80 -9.32
C VAL A 250 -18.02 3.05 -10.63
N LYS A 251 -17.40 1.86 -10.71
CA LYS A 251 -17.48 1.01 -11.90
C LYS A 251 -17.36 -0.46 -11.55
N ASP A 252 -18.16 -1.28 -12.22
CA ASP A 252 -18.06 -2.75 -12.22
C ASP A 252 -17.62 -3.22 -13.62
N TYR A 253 -16.53 -3.99 -13.68
CA TYR A 253 -15.90 -4.37 -14.94
C TYR A 253 -16.41 -5.69 -15.55
N ASP A 254 -17.10 -6.57 -14.81
CA ASP A 254 -17.28 -7.99 -15.23
C ASP A 254 -18.48 -8.28 -16.17
N LEU A 255 -19.61 -7.56 -16.09
CA LEU A 255 -20.81 -7.94 -16.87
C LEU A 255 -21.10 -7.03 -18.06
N GLU A 256 -21.01 -5.71 -17.90
CA GLU A 256 -21.27 -4.76 -19.00
C GLU A 256 -20.30 -3.56 -18.99
N SER A 257 -19.29 -3.57 -18.12
CA SER A 257 -18.36 -2.44 -17.92
C SER A 257 -19.10 -1.09 -17.85
N LYS A 258 -20.26 -1.07 -17.20
CA LYS A 258 -21.08 0.13 -17.05
C LYS A 258 -20.55 0.95 -15.89
N ASP A 259 -20.40 2.25 -16.12
CA ASP A 259 -20.21 3.21 -15.04
C ASP A 259 -21.48 3.18 -14.17
N VAL A 260 -21.30 3.22 -12.86
CA VAL A 260 -22.39 3.09 -11.88
C VAL A 260 -23.39 4.24 -11.99
N ASP A 261 -22.93 5.39 -12.45
CA ASP A 261 -23.70 6.61 -12.68
C ASP A 261 -24.29 6.71 -14.09
N LYS A 262 -24.05 5.74 -14.98
CA LYS A 262 -24.43 5.86 -16.39
C LYS A 262 -25.95 5.88 -16.57
N GLY A 263 -26.48 7.07 -16.87
CA GLY A 263 -27.91 7.30 -17.08
C GLY A 263 -28.69 7.60 -15.81
N ILE A 264 -28.00 7.88 -14.70
CA ILE A 264 -28.59 8.24 -13.41
C ILE A 264 -28.09 9.64 -13.05
N GLU A 265 -28.98 10.63 -13.04
CA GLU A 265 -28.63 12.01 -12.64
C GLU A 265 -28.83 12.27 -11.14
N ASP A 266 -29.67 11.46 -10.49
CA ASP A 266 -30.03 11.63 -9.09
C ASP A 266 -28.98 10.98 -8.16
N PRO A 267 -28.33 11.77 -7.28
CA PRO A 267 -27.32 11.28 -6.34
C PRO A 267 -27.77 10.11 -5.46
N ASP A 268 -29.05 10.07 -5.07
CA ASP A 268 -29.56 9.00 -4.19
C ASP A 268 -29.62 7.66 -4.91
N PHE A 269 -29.99 7.67 -6.20
CA PHE A 269 -30.00 6.45 -7.02
C PHE A 269 -28.58 5.97 -7.35
N ILE A 270 -27.63 6.88 -7.56
CA ILE A 270 -26.22 6.51 -7.72
C ILE A 270 -25.76 5.78 -6.47
N LYS A 271 -26.03 6.33 -5.28
CA LYS A 271 -25.65 5.71 -4.01
C LYS A 271 -26.30 4.34 -3.82
N GLN A 272 -27.58 4.19 -4.17
CA GLN A 272 -28.25 2.89 -4.11
C GLN A 272 -27.60 1.85 -5.03
N GLU A 273 -27.19 2.23 -6.24
CA GLU A 273 -26.51 1.31 -7.16
C GLU A 273 -25.10 0.96 -6.66
N GLN A 274 -24.38 1.91 -6.07
CA GLN A 274 -23.10 1.64 -5.38
C GLN A 274 -23.27 0.62 -4.26
N GLU A 275 -24.29 0.82 -3.41
CA GLU A 275 -24.63 -0.10 -2.31
C GLU A 275 -25.06 -1.47 -2.85
N ARG A 276 -25.81 -1.52 -3.96
CA ARG A 276 -26.21 -2.78 -4.61
C ARG A 276 -24.99 -3.62 -5.00
N ILE A 277 -24.01 -3.01 -5.67
CA ILE A 277 -22.81 -3.72 -6.13
C ILE A 277 -21.93 -4.16 -4.94
N GLU A 278 -21.84 -3.33 -3.89
CA GLU A 278 -21.14 -3.71 -2.65
C GLU A 278 -21.83 -4.87 -1.96
N ASN A 279 -23.16 -4.84 -1.88
CA ASN A 279 -23.97 -5.93 -1.33
C ASN A 279 -23.84 -7.20 -2.17
N ASP A 280 -23.72 -7.12 -3.50
CA ASP A 280 -23.46 -8.30 -4.34
C ASP A 280 -22.12 -8.98 -3.95
N ILE A 281 -21.08 -8.20 -3.63
CA ILE A 281 -19.79 -8.73 -3.18
C ILE A 281 -19.93 -9.35 -1.78
N SER A 282 -20.57 -8.64 -0.85
CA SER A 282 -20.71 -9.09 0.54
C SER A 282 -21.65 -10.29 0.69
N ASN A 283 -22.76 -10.33 -0.04
CA ASN A 283 -23.70 -11.46 -0.05
C ASN A 283 -23.02 -12.70 -0.61
N PHE A 284 -22.22 -12.57 -1.67
CA PHE A 284 -21.44 -13.71 -2.17
C PHE A 284 -20.48 -14.24 -1.10
N GLU A 285 -19.81 -13.36 -0.35
CA GLU A 285 -19.00 -13.78 0.78
C GLU A 285 -19.82 -14.49 1.87
N GLN A 286 -20.97 -13.93 2.27
CA GLN A 286 -21.82 -14.50 3.32
C GLN A 286 -22.41 -15.87 2.93
N ASP A 287 -22.86 -16.02 1.68
CA ASP A 287 -23.44 -17.25 1.14
C ASP A 287 -22.42 -18.41 1.15
N LEU A 288 -21.11 -18.11 1.07
CA LEU A 288 -20.05 -19.11 1.21
C LEU A 288 -19.92 -19.64 2.65
N TRP A 289 -20.35 -18.86 3.65
CA TRP A 289 -20.21 -19.19 5.08
C TRP A 289 -21.52 -19.66 5.74
N SER A 290 -22.67 -19.46 5.10
CA SER A 290 -23.96 -19.95 5.57
C SER A 290 -24.21 -21.41 5.13
N TYR A 291 -23.57 -22.35 5.82
CA TYR A 291 -23.81 -23.80 5.69
C TYR A 291 -23.97 -24.48 7.06
#